data_AF-K0B9X8-F1
#
_entry.id   AF-K0B9X8-F1
#
_cell.length_a   1.000
_cell.length_b   1.000
_cell.length_c   1.000
_cell.angle_alpha   90.00
_cell.angle_beta   90.00
_cell.angle_gamma   90.00
#
_symmetry.space_group_name_H-M   'P 1'
#
loop_
_entity.id
_entity.type
_entity.pdbx_description
1 polymer ?
#
loop_
_entity_poly.entity_id
_entity_poly.type
_entity_poly.pdbx_seq_one_letter_code
_entity_poly.pdbx_strand_id
1 'polypeptide(L)'
;MSATNELRADHVQVRRLEKIVFKCAEELKNGTDIPFSDLTKITIVISEFVDTIHHSREEDSYFPCVASYDSLKDEIHKFLVEHEFGRNVARKIHHHLKQWKAGEDAREPVSRYLKTYAIFLNDHLNKENKFFDNVEANVLSKEEETDMYEQYRSIFAVVKKVEDMIKEIDFLENQPWFKN
;
A
#
# COMPACT_ATOMS: atom_id res chain seq x y z
N MET A 1 -3.64 -21.86 3.43
CA MET A 1 -3.58 -20.39 3.35
C MET A 1 -4.97 -19.91 2.95
N SER A 2 -5.40 -18.76 3.45
CA SER A 2 -6.72 -18.16 3.23
C SER A 2 -6.57 -16.76 2.65
N ALA A 3 -7.66 -16.18 2.14
CA ALA A 3 -7.67 -14.85 1.55
C ALA A 3 -7.25 -13.78 2.57
N THR A 4 -7.79 -13.84 3.79
CA THR A 4 -7.40 -12.93 4.88
C THR A 4 -5.90 -13.04 5.17
N ASN A 5 -5.34 -14.25 5.18
CA ASN A 5 -3.92 -14.45 5.43
C ASN A 5 -3.03 -13.92 4.28
N GLU A 6 -3.51 -13.97 3.04
CA GLU A 6 -2.82 -13.35 1.89
C GLU A 6 -2.80 -11.83 2.01
N LEU A 7 -3.93 -11.20 2.36
CA LEU A 7 -3.98 -9.75 2.62
C LEU A 7 -3.06 -9.33 3.78
N ARG A 8 -2.97 -10.14 4.84
CA ARG A 8 -2.00 -9.91 5.92
C ARG A 8 -0.56 -10.08 5.46
N ALA A 9 -0.29 -11.01 4.54
CA ALA A 9 1.04 -11.14 3.94
C ALA A 9 1.39 -9.90 3.10
N ASP A 10 0.42 -9.35 2.36
CA ASP A 10 0.57 -8.06 1.69
C ASP A 10 0.87 -6.95 2.71
N HIS A 11 0.12 -6.87 3.80
CA HIS A 11 0.34 -5.89 4.88
C HIS A 11 1.77 -5.91 5.40
N VAL A 12 2.39 -7.09 5.56
CA VAL A 12 3.81 -7.18 5.97
C VAL A 12 4.72 -6.43 5.00
N GLN A 13 4.48 -6.53 3.70
CA GLN A 13 5.26 -5.83 2.68
C GLN A 13 4.89 -4.34 2.61
N VAL A 14 3.61 -3.98 2.72
CA VAL A 14 3.19 -2.57 2.76
C VAL A 14 3.76 -1.85 3.99
N ARG A 15 3.92 -2.55 5.13
CA ARG A 15 4.61 -2.03 6.32
C ARG A 15 6.09 -1.75 6.10
N ARG A 16 6.76 -2.56 5.28
CA ARG A 16 8.16 -2.29 4.88
C ARG A 16 8.23 -1.04 4.01
N LEU A 17 7.34 -0.94 3.02
CA LEU A 17 7.20 0.25 2.18
C LEU A 17 6.89 1.51 3.02
N GLU A 18 5.99 1.43 4.00
CA GLU A 18 5.65 2.54 4.88
C GLU A 18 6.89 3.12 5.57
N LYS A 19 7.73 2.26 6.14
CA LYS A 19 9.01 2.68 6.76
C LYS A 19 9.96 3.33 5.76
N ILE A 20 10.06 2.78 4.56
CA ILE A 20 10.88 3.35 3.46
C ILE A 20 10.37 4.75 3.10
N VAL A 21 9.07 4.91 2.89
CA VAL A 21 8.44 6.18 2.55
C VAL A 21 8.63 7.21 3.66
N PHE A 22 8.45 6.80 4.92
CA PHE A 22 8.66 7.66 6.09
C PHE A 22 10.11 8.15 6.18
N LYS A 23 11.07 7.23 6.09
CA LYS A 23 12.51 7.55 6.14
C LYS A 23 12.90 8.45 4.97
N CYS A 24 12.44 8.14 3.76
CA CYS A 24 12.64 8.96 2.57
C CYS A 24 12.15 10.41 2.80
N ALA A 25 10.96 10.58 3.37
CA ALA A 25 10.44 11.90 3.69
C ALA A 25 11.32 12.68 4.67
N GLU A 26 11.80 12.04 5.74
CA GLU A 26 12.68 12.66 6.75
C GLU A 26 14.04 13.03 6.15
N GLU A 27 14.66 12.13 5.39
CA GLU A 27 15.93 12.38 4.71
C GLU A 27 15.83 13.54 3.72
N LEU A 28 14.76 13.59 2.92
CA LEU A 28 14.51 14.71 2.02
C LEU A 28 14.39 16.03 2.77
N LYS A 29 13.67 16.05 3.91
CA LYS A 29 13.50 17.22 4.77
C LYS A 29 14.82 17.67 5.40
N ASN A 30 15.71 16.74 5.74
CA ASN A 30 17.02 17.01 6.32
C ASN A 30 18.08 17.46 5.30
N GLY A 31 17.73 17.53 4.00
CA GLY A 31 18.64 17.95 2.94
C GLY A 31 19.45 16.81 2.31
N THR A 32 19.23 15.55 2.70
CA THR A 32 19.87 14.37 2.08
C THR A 32 19.43 14.20 0.63
N ASP A 33 20.36 14.18 -0.31
CA ASP A 33 20.02 13.94 -1.72
C ASP A 33 19.70 12.46 -1.96
N ILE A 34 18.44 12.18 -2.27
CA ILE A 34 17.96 10.86 -2.64
C ILE A 34 17.89 10.76 -4.17
N PRO A 35 18.42 9.69 -4.79
CA PRO A 35 18.32 9.50 -6.23
C PRO A 35 16.86 9.53 -6.71
N PHE A 36 16.59 10.26 -7.80
CA PHE A 36 15.27 10.28 -8.42
C PHE A 36 14.80 8.89 -8.87
N SER A 37 15.72 7.97 -9.19
CA SER A 37 15.41 6.56 -9.46
C SER A 37 14.68 5.92 -8.29
N ASP A 38 15.12 6.17 -7.07
CA ASP A 38 14.61 5.55 -5.85
C ASP A 38 13.24 6.13 -5.50
N LEU A 39 13.09 7.45 -5.62
CA LEU A 39 11.79 8.12 -5.52
C LEU A 39 10.78 7.58 -6.54
N THR A 40 11.23 7.29 -7.76
CA THR A 40 10.39 6.70 -8.80
C THR A 40 9.97 5.28 -8.43
N LYS A 41 10.91 4.46 -7.93
CA LYS A 41 10.63 3.10 -7.45
C LYS A 41 9.59 3.11 -6.33
N ILE A 42 9.72 4.01 -5.35
CA ILE A 42 8.71 4.21 -4.31
C ILE A 42 7.33 4.48 -4.94
N THR A 43 7.23 5.42 -5.88
CA THR A 43 5.94 5.72 -6.53
C THR A 43 5.37 4.54 -7.32
N ILE A 44 6.22 3.71 -7.94
CA ILE A 44 5.81 2.50 -8.66
C ILE A 44 5.27 1.47 -7.68
N VAL A 45 5.96 1.19 -6.57
CA VAL A 45 5.48 0.24 -5.57
C VAL A 45 4.14 0.71 -4.97
N ILE A 46 3.98 2.01 -4.71
CA ILE A 46 2.71 2.58 -4.27
C ILE A 46 1.57 2.29 -5.27
N SER A 47 1.74 2.64 -6.55
CA SER A 47 0.66 2.47 -7.53
C SER A 47 0.40 1.00 -7.88
N GLU A 48 1.46 0.19 -7.97
CA GLU A 48 1.36 -1.16 -8.50
C GLU A 48 1.06 -2.19 -7.41
N PHE A 49 1.71 -2.10 -6.26
CA PHE A 49 1.51 -3.07 -5.19
C PHE A 49 0.36 -2.68 -4.28
N VAL A 50 0.39 -1.46 -3.72
CA VAL A 50 -0.63 -1.04 -2.75
C VAL A 50 -1.99 -0.87 -3.44
N ASP A 51 -2.05 -0.09 -4.53
CA ASP A 51 -3.34 0.22 -5.15
C ASP A 51 -3.83 -0.88 -6.11
N THR A 52 -3.05 -1.18 -7.15
CA THR A 52 -3.49 -2.08 -8.24
C THR A 52 -3.62 -3.55 -7.79
N ILE A 53 -2.91 -3.97 -6.75
CA ILE A 53 -2.95 -5.36 -6.29
C ILE A 53 -3.67 -5.47 -4.95
N HIS A 54 -3.13 -4.87 -3.90
CA HIS A 54 -3.63 -5.07 -2.54
C HIS A 54 -5.04 -4.49 -2.36
N HIS A 55 -5.25 -3.18 -2.62
CA HIS A 55 -6.60 -2.61 -2.51
C HIS A 55 -7.58 -3.24 -3.50
N SER A 56 -7.15 -3.64 -4.70
CA SER A 56 -8.06 -4.30 -5.65
C SER A 56 -8.51 -5.68 -5.16
N ARG A 57 -7.66 -6.45 -4.47
CA ARG A 57 -8.06 -7.71 -3.80
C ARG A 57 -9.13 -7.46 -2.73
N GLU A 58 -9.07 -6.31 -2.07
CA GLU A 58 -10.04 -5.92 -1.06
C GLU A 58 -11.34 -5.41 -1.69
N GLU A 59 -11.25 -4.41 -2.56
CA GLU A 59 -12.38 -3.72 -3.16
C GLU A 59 -13.18 -4.61 -4.14
N ASP A 60 -12.51 -5.48 -4.89
CA ASP A 60 -13.16 -6.29 -5.94
C ASP A 60 -13.57 -7.70 -5.45
N SER A 61 -13.10 -8.14 -4.29
CA SER A 61 -13.32 -9.51 -3.80
C SER A 61 -13.63 -9.57 -2.31
N TYR A 62 -12.71 -9.14 -1.44
CA TYR A 62 -12.87 -9.29 0.01
C TYR A 62 -14.07 -8.53 0.57
N PHE A 63 -14.12 -7.21 0.34
CA PHE A 63 -15.18 -6.36 0.82
C PHE A 63 -16.55 -6.71 0.22
N PRO A 64 -16.70 -7.01 -1.10
CA PRO A 64 -17.95 -7.52 -1.63
C PRO A 64 -18.45 -8.81 -0.95
N CYS A 65 -17.55 -9.76 -0.68
CA CYS A 65 -17.88 -10.99 0.03
C CYS A 65 -18.40 -10.69 1.44
N VAL A 66 -17.66 -9.88 2.21
CA VAL A 66 -18.02 -9.51 3.59
C VAL A 66 -19.29 -8.64 3.66
N ALA A 67 -19.50 -7.74 2.69
CA ALA A 67 -20.67 -6.85 2.67
C ALA A 67 -22.00 -7.58 2.48
N SER A 68 -21.98 -8.84 2.02
CA SER A 68 -23.18 -9.69 1.91
C SER A 68 -23.83 -9.99 3.27
N TYR A 69 -23.10 -9.81 4.38
CA TYR A 69 -23.55 -10.03 5.75
C TYR A 69 -24.16 -8.79 6.44
N ASP A 70 -24.35 -7.68 5.69
CA ASP A 70 -24.98 -6.39 6.05
C ASP A 70 -24.38 -5.59 7.24
N SER A 71 -23.84 -6.24 8.27
CA SER A 71 -23.40 -5.62 9.52
C SER A 71 -22.11 -4.79 9.43
N LEU A 72 -21.36 -4.91 8.33
CA LEU A 72 -20.04 -4.31 8.16
C LEU A 72 -19.96 -3.27 7.04
N LYS A 73 -21.09 -2.92 6.41
CA LYS A 73 -21.13 -2.00 5.26
C LYS A 73 -20.56 -0.61 5.57
N ASP A 74 -20.89 -0.05 6.75
CA ASP A 74 -20.41 1.27 7.15
C ASP A 74 -18.90 1.29 7.41
N GLU A 75 -18.34 0.17 7.88
CA GLU A 75 -16.91 0.03 8.13
C GLU A 75 -16.15 -0.12 6.81
N ILE A 76 -16.64 -0.99 5.93
CA ILE A 76 -16.13 -1.13 4.55
C ILE A 76 -16.14 0.22 3.82
N HIS A 77 -17.24 0.99 3.92
CA HIS A 77 -17.32 2.29 3.26
C HIS A 77 -16.22 3.26 3.74
N LYS A 78 -15.86 3.23 5.02
CA LYS A 78 -14.75 4.06 5.54
C LYS A 78 -13.41 3.65 4.93
N PHE A 79 -13.14 2.35 4.77
CA PHE A 79 -11.93 1.88 4.10
C PHE A 79 -11.87 2.34 2.65
N LEU A 80 -12.98 2.26 1.90
CA LEU A 80 -13.04 2.77 0.52
C LEU A 80 -12.72 4.27 0.42
N VAL A 81 -13.22 5.07 1.36
CA VAL A 81 -12.89 6.51 1.45
C VAL A 81 -11.42 6.71 1.79
N GLU A 82 -10.85 5.90 2.69
CA GLU A 82 -9.44 5.92 3.04
C GLU A 82 -8.54 5.52 1.85
N HIS A 83 -8.93 4.53 1.05
CA HIS A 83 -8.21 4.15 -0.18
C HIS A 83 -8.17 5.30 -1.18
N GLU A 84 -9.31 5.97 -1.41
CA GLU A 84 -9.35 7.14 -2.29
C GLU A 84 -8.52 8.30 -1.74
N PHE A 85 -8.49 8.51 -0.42
CA PHE A 85 -7.57 9.46 0.19
C PHE A 85 -6.10 9.09 -0.10
N GLY A 86 -5.72 7.82 0.07
CA GLY A 86 -4.39 7.31 -0.28
C GLY A 86 -4.02 7.59 -1.74
N ARG A 87 -4.92 7.27 -2.67
CA ARG A 87 -4.77 7.56 -4.12
C ARG A 87 -4.56 9.05 -4.40
N ASN A 88 -5.31 9.92 -3.72
CA ASN A 88 -5.15 11.38 -3.85
C ASN A 88 -3.76 11.84 -3.42
N VAL A 89 -3.25 11.34 -2.28
CA VAL A 89 -1.91 11.65 -1.79
C VAL A 89 -0.84 11.12 -2.75
N ALA A 90 -0.98 9.89 -3.25
CA ALA A 90 -0.06 9.31 -4.24
C ALA A 90 0.03 10.15 -5.53
N ARG A 91 -1.11 10.64 -6.04
CA ARG A 91 -1.15 11.57 -7.18
C ARG A 91 -0.40 12.87 -6.91
N LYS A 92 -0.46 13.41 -5.68
CA LYS A 92 0.30 14.61 -5.30
C LYS A 92 1.81 14.35 -5.23
N ILE A 93 2.23 13.19 -4.71
CA ILE A 93 3.65 12.78 -4.74
C ILE A 93 4.15 12.75 -6.18
N HIS A 94 3.44 12.06 -7.07
CA HIS A 94 3.83 11.94 -8.47
C HIS A 94 3.90 13.30 -9.18
N HIS A 95 2.89 14.16 -8.97
CA HIS A 95 2.84 15.49 -9.56
C HIS A 95 4.08 16.34 -9.19
N HIS A 96 4.38 16.46 -7.90
CA HIS A 96 5.51 17.27 -7.45
C HIS A 96 6.87 16.63 -7.78
N LEU A 97 6.96 15.29 -7.78
CA LEU A 97 8.18 14.60 -8.22
C LEU A 97 8.48 14.88 -9.70
N LYS A 98 7.44 14.97 -10.54
CA LYS A 98 7.59 15.32 -11.96
C LYS A 98 8.10 16.75 -12.14
N GLN A 99 7.56 17.71 -11.39
CA GLN A 99 8.02 19.10 -11.38
C GLN A 99 9.48 19.19 -10.93
N TRP A 100 9.82 18.49 -9.85
CA TRP A 100 11.18 18.50 -9.32
C TRP A 100 12.20 17.97 -10.33
N LYS A 101 11.88 16.87 -11.03
CA LYS A 101 12.70 16.34 -12.13
C LYS A 101 12.84 17.30 -13.31
N ALA A 102 11.90 18.22 -13.50
CA ALA A 102 11.94 19.24 -14.53
C ALA A 102 12.77 20.48 -14.13
N GLY A 103 13.34 20.50 -12.92
CA GLY A 103 14.17 21.59 -12.41
C GLY A 103 13.43 22.60 -11.52
N GLU A 104 12.15 22.38 -11.23
CA GLU A 104 11.40 23.21 -10.28
C GLU A 104 11.79 22.88 -8.83
N ASP A 105 11.76 23.87 -7.94
CA ASP A 105 11.94 23.65 -6.50
C ASP A 105 10.68 23.01 -5.88
N ALA A 106 10.56 21.69 -6.02
CA ALA A 106 9.44 20.89 -5.54
C ALA A 106 9.87 19.78 -4.58
N ARG A 107 11.05 19.91 -3.97
CA ARG A 107 11.57 18.95 -2.98
C ARG A 107 10.70 18.87 -1.73
N GLU A 108 10.39 20.02 -1.14
CA GLU A 108 9.58 20.10 0.07
C GLU A 108 8.19 19.47 -0.10
N PRO A 109 7.40 19.76 -1.16
CA PRO A 109 6.10 19.13 -1.31
C PRO A 109 6.20 17.62 -1.53
N VAL A 110 7.23 17.12 -2.22
CA VAL A 110 7.49 15.66 -2.31
C VAL A 110 7.70 15.06 -0.93
N SER A 111 8.58 15.63 -0.10
CA SER A 111 8.81 15.19 1.28
C SER A 111 7.52 15.21 2.10
N ARG A 112 6.74 16.29 2.03
CA ARG A 112 5.49 16.46 2.77
C ARG A 112 4.44 15.40 2.42
N TYR A 113 4.24 15.13 1.12
CA TYR A 113 3.24 14.15 0.70
C TYR A 113 3.71 12.71 0.93
N LEU A 114 5.01 12.41 0.82
CA LEU A 114 5.56 11.13 1.27
C LEU A 114 5.30 10.92 2.76
N LYS A 115 5.55 11.93 3.60
CA LYS A 115 5.28 11.85 5.04
C LYS A 115 3.80 11.58 5.33
N THR A 116 2.92 12.30 4.62
CA THR A 116 1.47 12.13 4.73
C THR A 116 1.06 10.70 4.37
N TYR A 117 1.62 10.16 3.28
CA TYR A 117 1.33 8.80 2.82
C TYR A 117 1.78 7.72 3.81
N ALA A 118 2.98 7.86 4.40
CA ALA A 118 3.45 6.91 5.41
C ALA A 118 2.56 6.90 6.67
N ILE A 119 2.17 8.09 7.16
CA ILE A 119 1.26 8.20 8.31
C ILE A 119 -0.08 7.53 8.01
N PHE A 120 -0.62 7.78 6.82
CA PHE A 120 -1.83 7.13 6.33
C PHE A 120 -1.71 5.60 6.32
N LEU A 121 -0.70 5.05 5.64
CA LEU A 121 -0.49 3.60 5.58
C LEU A 121 -0.40 2.99 6.99
N ASN A 122 0.34 3.62 7.90
CA ASN A 122 0.48 3.10 9.24
C ASN A 122 -0.87 3.00 9.98
N ASP A 123 -1.69 4.04 9.90
CA ASP A 123 -3.01 4.09 10.55
C ASP A 123 -4.02 3.14 9.88
N HIS A 124 -4.11 3.21 8.55
CA HIS A 124 -5.02 2.42 7.72
C HIS A 124 -4.83 0.91 7.93
N LEU A 125 -3.60 0.41 7.77
CA LEU A 125 -3.29 -1.01 7.97
C LEU A 125 -3.56 -1.48 9.41
N ASN A 126 -3.47 -0.60 10.42
CA ASN A 126 -3.80 -0.96 11.80
C ASN A 126 -5.30 -1.14 12.01
N LYS A 127 -6.12 -0.35 11.32
CA LYS A 127 -7.58 -0.48 11.36
C LYS A 127 -8.01 -1.73 10.59
N GLU A 128 -7.48 -1.95 9.40
CA GLU A 128 -7.82 -3.13 8.60
C GLU A 128 -7.41 -4.44 9.26
N ASN A 129 -6.23 -4.52 9.87
CA ASN A 129 -5.85 -5.75 10.57
C ASN A 129 -6.84 -6.12 11.70
N LYS A 130 -7.41 -5.12 12.39
CA LYS A 130 -8.46 -5.33 13.41
C LYS A 130 -9.79 -5.71 12.78
N PHE A 131 -10.13 -5.12 11.65
CA PHE A 131 -11.31 -5.49 10.87
C PHE A 131 -11.22 -6.95 10.43
N PHE A 132 -10.08 -7.37 9.89
CA PHE A 132 -9.82 -8.77 9.53
C PHE A 132 -9.91 -9.72 10.71
N ASP A 133 -9.42 -9.35 11.90
CA ASP A 133 -9.58 -10.16 13.12
C ASP A 133 -11.07 -10.41 13.44
N ASN A 134 -11.91 -9.37 13.30
CA ASN A 134 -13.34 -9.47 13.54
C ASN A 134 -14.06 -10.32 12.48
N VAL A 135 -13.73 -10.11 11.21
CA VAL A 135 -14.31 -10.83 10.07
C VAL A 135 -14.00 -12.32 10.13
N GLU A 136 -12.74 -12.69 10.38
CA GLU A 136 -12.30 -14.09 10.46
C GLU A 136 -12.94 -14.82 11.65
N ALA A 137 -13.16 -14.13 12.77
CA ALA A 137 -13.77 -14.73 13.96
C ALA A 137 -15.28 -14.96 13.84
N ASN A 138 -15.99 -14.11 13.06
CA ASN A 138 -17.45 -13.99 13.20
C ASN A 138 -18.23 -14.04 11.88
N VAL A 139 -17.59 -13.88 10.72
CA VAL A 139 -18.30 -13.61 9.46
C VAL A 139 -17.96 -14.64 8.39
N LEU A 140 -16.70 -14.76 7.98
CA LEU A 140 -16.33 -15.58 6.83
C LEU A 140 -16.30 -17.06 7.15
N SER A 141 -16.87 -17.86 6.25
CA SER A 141 -16.69 -19.30 6.22
C SER A 141 -15.34 -19.68 5.61
N LYS A 142 -14.90 -20.91 5.90
CA LYS A 142 -13.66 -21.46 5.31
C LYS A 142 -13.74 -21.61 3.79
N GLU A 143 -14.93 -21.83 3.24
CA GLU A 143 -15.15 -21.96 1.79
C GLU A 143 -14.92 -20.62 1.10
N GLU A 144 -15.56 -19.55 1.57
CA GLU A 144 -15.37 -18.18 1.05
C GLU A 144 -13.91 -17.73 1.12
N GLU A 145 -13.23 -18.01 2.24
CA GLU A 145 -11.80 -17.76 2.43
C GLU A 145 -10.92 -18.52 1.43
N THR A 146 -11.33 -19.72 1.01
CA THR A 146 -10.60 -20.53 0.03
C THR A 146 -10.85 -20.02 -1.39
N ASP A 147 -12.10 -19.72 -1.74
CA ASP A 147 -12.49 -19.26 -3.07
C ASP A 147 -11.82 -17.92 -3.41
N MET A 148 -11.83 -16.96 -2.48
CA MET A 148 -11.14 -15.68 -2.66
C MET A 148 -9.62 -15.86 -2.79
N TYR A 149 -9.03 -16.77 -2.01
CA TYR A 149 -7.60 -17.07 -2.10
C TYR A 149 -7.22 -17.67 -3.46
N GLU A 150 -8.05 -18.54 -4.02
CA GLU A 150 -7.87 -19.07 -5.37
C GLU A 150 -8.00 -17.98 -6.44
N GLN A 151 -8.97 -17.08 -6.28
CA GLN A 151 -9.14 -15.92 -7.16
C GLN A 151 -7.86 -15.06 -7.19
N TYR A 152 -7.27 -14.75 -6.02
CA TYR A 152 -6.05 -13.93 -5.91
C TYR A 152 -4.84 -14.51 -6.65
N ARG A 153 -4.75 -15.84 -6.77
CA ARG A 153 -3.62 -16.54 -7.39
C ARG A 153 -3.87 -16.99 -8.82
N SER A 154 -5.11 -16.88 -9.31
CA SER A 154 -5.50 -17.33 -10.63
C SER A 154 -4.79 -16.57 -11.77
N ILE A 155 -4.31 -15.35 -11.49
CA ILE A 155 -3.65 -14.49 -12.47
C ILE A 155 -2.13 -14.52 -12.27
N PHE A 156 -1.43 -15.39 -13.02
CA PHE A 156 0.04 -15.53 -12.95
C PHE A 156 0.80 -14.20 -13.11
N ALA A 157 0.33 -13.32 -13.99
CA ALA A 157 0.95 -12.01 -14.20
C ALA A 157 0.93 -11.14 -12.94
N VAL A 158 -0.14 -11.22 -12.14
CA VAL A 158 -0.26 -10.49 -10.87
C VAL A 158 0.71 -11.06 -9.83
N VAL A 159 0.81 -12.39 -9.72
CA VAL A 159 1.76 -13.05 -8.80
C VAL A 159 3.20 -12.63 -9.09
N LYS A 160 3.60 -12.67 -10.37
CA LYS A 160 4.94 -12.20 -10.78
C LYS A 160 5.16 -10.73 -10.44
N LYS A 161 4.14 -9.89 -10.62
CA LYS A 161 4.21 -8.46 -10.31
C LYS A 161 4.39 -8.23 -8.81
N VAL A 162 3.74 -9.00 -7.94
CA VAL A 162 3.98 -8.97 -6.49
C VAL A 162 5.45 -9.27 -6.19
N GLU A 163 6.02 -10.35 -6.75
CA GLU A 163 7.43 -10.69 -6.56
C GLU A 163 8.37 -9.57 -7.00
N ASP A 164 8.08 -8.94 -8.14
CA ASP A 164 8.89 -7.83 -8.65
C ASP A 164 8.78 -6.59 -7.75
N MET A 165 7.60 -6.29 -7.19
CA MET A 165 7.43 -5.18 -6.23
C MET A 165 8.13 -5.45 -4.90
N ILE A 166 8.17 -6.71 -4.43
CA ILE A 166 8.94 -7.09 -3.24
C ILE A 166 10.43 -6.87 -3.49
N LYS A 167 10.97 -7.21 -4.67
CA LYS A 167 12.37 -6.93 -5.02
C LYS A 167 12.69 -5.44 -5.02
N GLU A 168 11.73 -4.59 -5.42
CA GLU A 168 11.90 -3.14 -5.36
C GLU A 168 11.93 -2.63 -3.91
N ILE A 169 11.10 -3.19 -3.02
CA ILE A 169 11.17 -2.94 -1.58
C ILE A 169 12.53 -3.36 -1.02
N ASP A 170 12.98 -4.60 -1.32
CA ASP A 170 14.28 -5.10 -0.89
C ASP A 170 15.43 -4.20 -1.37
N PHE A 171 15.35 -3.73 -2.62
CA PHE A 171 16.33 -2.79 -3.18
C PHE A 171 16.35 -1.47 -2.38
N LEU A 172 15.18 -0.89 -2.10
CA LEU A 172 15.06 0.39 -1.39
C LEU A 172 15.58 0.29 0.06
N GLU A 173 15.28 -0.81 0.76
CA GLU A 173 15.81 -1.05 2.11
C GLU A 173 17.35 -1.21 2.14
N ASN A 174 17.96 -1.50 0.99
CA ASN A 174 19.39 -1.64 0.88
C ASN A 174 20.14 -0.35 0.53
N GLN A 175 19.44 0.74 0.27
CA GLN A 175 20.04 2.01 -0.12
C GLN A 175 20.74 2.72 1.05
N PRO A 176 21.85 3.45 0.80
CA PRO A 176 22.59 4.14 1.86
C PRO A 176 21.72 5.12 2.66
N TRP A 177 20.85 5.88 2.00
CA TRP A 177 19.98 6.86 2.67
C TRP A 177 18.94 6.21 3.60
N PHE A 178 18.58 4.94 3.37
CA PHE A 178 17.64 4.22 4.22
C PHE A 178 18.33 3.59 5.44
N LYS A 179 19.56 3.07 5.23
CA LYS A 179 20.34 2.37 6.27
C LYS A 179 20.98 3.29 7.31
N ASN A 180 21.19 4.56 6.96
CA ASN A 180 21.83 5.57 7.81
C ASN A 180 20.90 6.12 8.88
#